data_AF-A0A1X0RBH3-F1
#
_entry.id   AF-A0A1X0RBH3-F1
#
_cell.length_a   1.000
_cell.length_b   1.000
_cell.length_c   1.000
_cell.angle_alpha   90.00
_cell.angle_beta   90.00
_cell.angle_gamma   90.00
#
_symmetry.space_group_name_H-M   'P 1'
#
loop_
_entity.id
_entity.type
_entity.pdbx_description
1 polymer ?
#
loop_
_entity_poly.entity_id
_entity_poly.type
_entity_poly.pdbx_seq_one_letter_code
_entity_poly.pdbx_strand_id
1 'polypeptide(L)'
;MQQTSTELDFIHAYLDRLSVKSVRYGQDYLTHTVPTLRIKRQPVVHKVSSESNSSPATTTTTTESNDKFQLNIKVLKPSFQFSIGGLQSNDTVSHLKQRIYQQQSAYPVNRQRLLVKGKVLGDQKTLGELGLEGDSVVHLMLTAAPASKTGRFGISAEAEQKMNSSEFWETIEKTLVDQLGQADATLVFSKVKAALTP
;
A
#
# COMPACT_ATOMS: atom_id res chain seq x y z
N MET A 1 45.49 -59.57 28.41
CA MET A 1 44.46 -59.64 27.34
C MET A 1 43.35 -60.53 27.86
N GLN A 2 42.24 -59.95 28.34
CA GLN A 2 41.10 -60.76 28.80
C GLN A 2 40.25 -61.13 27.58
N GLN A 3 40.05 -62.42 27.36
CA GLN A 3 39.17 -62.96 26.32
C GLN A 3 37.72 -62.80 26.81
N THR A 4 36.93 -61.93 26.17
CA THR A 4 35.47 -61.87 26.37
C THR A 4 34.86 -63.06 25.65
N SER A 5 34.39 -64.07 26.38
CA SER A 5 33.86 -65.32 25.80
C SER A 5 32.43 -65.19 25.29
N THR A 6 31.72 -64.10 25.55
CA THR A 6 30.37 -63.83 25.02
C THR A 6 30.25 -62.41 24.48
N GLU A 7 29.41 -62.20 23.46
CA GLU A 7 29.16 -60.87 22.87
C GLU A 7 28.52 -59.90 23.87
N LEU A 8 27.69 -60.40 24.79
CA LEU A 8 27.05 -59.59 25.82
C LEU A 8 28.08 -59.00 26.81
N ASP A 9 29.04 -59.80 27.26
CA ASP A 9 30.10 -59.32 28.15
C ASP A 9 30.97 -58.26 27.47
N PHE A 10 31.22 -58.41 26.17
CA PHE A 10 31.91 -57.40 25.38
C PHE A 10 31.11 -56.09 25.30
N ILE A 11 29.80 -56.16 25.04
CA ILE A 11 28.94 -54.98 24.96
C ILE A 11 28.91 -54.25 26.32
N HIS A 12 28.75 -54.97 27.41
CA HIS A 12 28.74 -54.39 28.76
C HIS A 12 30.08 -53.73 29.10
N ALA A 13 31.21 -54.42 28.88
CA ALA A 13 32.53 -53.84 29.10
C ALA A 13 32.82 -52.63 28.20
N TYR A 14 32.32 -52.64 26.96
CA TYR A 14 32.46 -51.53 26.03
C TYR A 14 31.63 -50.31 26.43
N LEU A 15 30.38 -50.51 26.87
CA LEU A 15 29.51 -49.44 27.37
C LEU A 15 30.07 -48.82 28.65
N ASP A 16 30.57 -49.62 29.59
CA ASP A 16 31.24 -49.12 30.79
C ASP A 16 32.44 -48.25 30.42
N ARG A 17 33.25 -48.67 29.43
CA ARG A 17 34.39 -47.90 28.95
C ARG A 17 33.98 -46.59 28.24
N LEU A 18 32.86 -46.60 27.50
CA LEU A 18 32.32 -45.40 26.87
C LEU A 18 31.76 -44.41 27.90
N SER A 19 31.12 -44.91 28.97
CA SER A 19 30.48 -44.08 30.00
C SER A 19 31.48 -43.19 30.75
N VAL A 20 32.71 -43.67 30.96
CA VAL A 20 33.78 -42.93 31.65
C VAL A 20 34.33 -41.78 30.77
N LYS A 21 34.06 -41.79 29.47
CA LYS A 21 34.58 -40.78 28.55
C LYS A 21 33.65 -39.56 28.54
N SER A 22 34.09 -38.47 29.18
CA SER A 22 33.33 -37.21 29.16
C SER A 22 33.18 -36.68 27.72
N VAL A 23 31.95 -36.48 27.26
CA VAL A 23 31.67 -35.79 26.00
C VAL A 23 31.95 -34.30 26.23
N ARG A 24 32.94 -33.75 25.53
CA ARG A 24 33.21 -32.31 25.53
C ARG A 24 32.64 -31.70 24.25
N TYR A 25 31.67 -30.83 24.43
CA TYR A 25 31.18 -30.01 23.34
C TYR A 25 32.14 -28.83 23.14
N GLY A 26 32.49 -28.56 21.88
CA GLY A 26 33.24 -27.34 21.54
C GLY A 26 32.41 -26.09 21.86
N GLN A 27 33.05 -24.93 21.96
CA GLN A 27 32.36 -23.66 22.22
C GLN A 27 31.29 -23.33 21.17
N ASP A 28 31.40 -23.93 19.99
CA ASP A 28 30.49 -23.74 18.86
C ASP A 28 29.27 -24.68 18.89
N TYR A 29 29.16 -25.55 19.92
CA TYR A 29 28.04 -26.47 20.04
C TYR A 29 26.81 -25.71 20.55
N LEU A 30 26.04 -25.18 19.62
CA LEU A 30 24.71 -24.66 19.88
C LEU A 30 23.73 -25.83 19.84
N THR A 31 23.15 -26.18 20.99
CA THR A 31 21.93 -26.99 20.99
C THR A 31 20.92 -26.27 20.12
N HIS A 32 20.34 -26.92 19.11
CA HIS A 32 19.22 -26.37 18.33
C HIS A 32 18.06 -26.09 19.29
N THR A 33 18.04 -24.92 19.91
CA THR A 33 16.88 -24.42 20.61
C THR A 33 15.95 -23.95 19.52
N VAL A 34 14.94 -24.76 19.22
CA VAL A 34 13.82 -24.31 18.40
C VAL A 34 13.28 -23.07 19.11
N PRO A 35 13.27 -21.88 18.49
CA PRO A 35 12.79 -20.70 19.17
C PRO A 35 11.31 -20.93 19.47
N THR A 36 10.97 -21.12 20.75
CA THR A 36 9.57 -21.08 21.18
C THR A 36 9.12 -19.63 21.04
N LEU A 37 8.65 -19.26 19.85
CA LEU A 37 7.93 -18.01 19.61
C LEU A 37 6.56 -18.09 20.30
N ARG A 38 6.57 -18.10 21.65
CA ARG A 38 5.36 -18.06 22.45
C ARG A 38 4.97 -16.60 22.62
N ILE A 39 4.18 -16.11 21.67
CA ILE A 39 3.53 -14.80 21.76
C ILE A 39 2.60 -14.83 22.98
N LYS A 40 3.01 -14.24 24.12
CA LYS A 40 2.10 -14.00 25.25
C LYS A 40 1.11 -12.91 24.84
N ARG A 41 -0.07 -13.32 24.36
CA ARG A 41 -1.20 -12.39 24.22
C ARG A 41 -1.69 -12.06 25.64
N GLN A 42 -1.55 -10.80 26.04
CA GLN A 42 -2.24 -10.30 27.23
C GLN A 42 -3.72 -10.06 26.85
N PRO A 43 -4.69 -10.53 27.64
CA PRO A 43 -6.10 -10.22 27.40
C PRO A 43 -6.32 -8.71 27.59
N VAL A 44 -7.01 -8.08 26.64
CA VAL A 44 -7.41 -6.68 26.74
C VAL A 44 -8.43 -6.56 27.87
N VAL A 45 -8.05 -5.90 28.96
CA VAL A 45 -8.96 -5.58 30.05
C VAL A 45 -9.85 -4.42 29.59
N HIS A 46 -11.12 -4.71 29.33
CA HIS A 46 -12.13 -3.68 29.15
C HIS A 46 -12.44 -3.05 30.51
N LYS A 47 -11.95 -1.83 30.75
CA LYS A 47 -12.32 -1.03 31.91
C LYS A 47 -13.71 -0.45 31.67
N VAL A 48 -14.73 -1.10 32.22
CA VAL A 48 -16.08 -0.51 32.35
C VAL A 48 -16.01 0.50 33.48
N SER A 49 -15.99 1.79 33.15
CA SER A 49 -16.18 2.87 34.13
C SER A 49 -17.65 3.26 34.16
N SER A 50 -18.32 2.83 35.22
CA SER A 50 -19.60 3.37 35.67
C SER A 50 -19.44 4.82 36.11
N GLU A 51 -20.35 5.66 35.63
CA GLU A 51 -20.51 7.07 35.92
C GLU A 51 -20.82 7.34 37.40
N SER A 52 -20.19 8.37 37.97
CA SER A 52 -20.81 9.18 39.02
C SER A 52 -20.43 10.64 38.81
N ASN A 53 -21.50 11.40 38.59
CA ASN A 53 -21.64 12.75 38.10
C ASN A 53 -21.09 13.83 39.05
N SER A 54 -20.32 14.79 38.53
CA SER A 54 -20.24 16.15 39.06
C SER A 54 -19.83 17.13 37.95
N SER A 55 -20.77 17.99 37.57
CA SER A 55 -20.59 19.20 36.75
C SER A 55 -20.88 20.42 37.67
N PRO A 56 -20.63 21.71 37.32
CA PRO A 56 -20.09 22.28 36.07
C PRO A 56 -19.07 23.44 36.27
N ALA A 57 -18.07 23.60 35.39
CA ALA A 57 -17.44 24.90 35.09
C ALA A 57 -16.45 24.80 33.91
N THR A 58 -16.64 25.69 32.94
CA THR A 58 -15.86 26.07 31.75
C THR A 58 -14.35 25.79 31.80
N THR A 59 -13.80 25.08 30.78
CA THR A 59 -12.68 25.47 29.88
C THR A 59 -12.09 24.22 29.19
N THR A 60 -11.99 24.27 27.87
CA THR A 60 -11.25 23.38 26.94
C THR A 60 -10.13 22.51 27.51
N THR A 61 -10.08 21.22 27.12
CA THR A 61 -8.80 20.50 26.98
C THR A 61 -8.89 19.44 25.87
N THR A 62 -9.06 19.93 24.65
CA THR A 62 -8.40 19.38 23.46
C THR A 62 -6.95 19.09 23.84
N THR A 63 -6.59 17.82 24.00
CA THR A 63 -5.17 17.46 24.16
C THR A 63 -4.58 17.39 22.77
N GLU A 64 -4.31 18.56 22.19
CA GLU A 64 -3.52 18.72 20.98
C GLU A 64 -2.05 18.46 21.33
N SER A 65 -1.66 17.19 21.53
CA SER A 65 -0.26 16.86 21.33
C SER A 65 -0.02 16.93 19.82
N ASN A 66 0.82 17.88 19.42
CA ASN A 66 1.30 18.05 18.05
C ASN A 66 2.25 16.89 17.69
N ASP A 67 1.82 15.63 17.85
CA ASP A 67 2.60 14.44 17.50
C ASP A 67 2.59 14.26 15.98
N LYS A 68 3.31 15.17 15.32
CA LYS A 68 3.69 15.03 13.94
C LYS A 68 4.80 13.99 13.89
N PHE A 69 4.53 12.88 13.23
CA PHE A 69 5.52 11.83 13.03
C PHE A 69 5.98 11.79 11.57
N GLN A 70 7.05 11.03 11.35
CA GLN A 70 7.66 10.78 10.06
C GLN A 70 7.41 9.34 9.64
N LEU A 71 7.16 9.11 8.35
CA LEU A 71 7.00 7.78 7.77
C LEU A 71 8.05 7.52 6.70
N ASN A 72 8.47 6.26 6.61
CA ASN A 72 9.42 5.79 5.61
C ASN A 72 8.69 5.15 4.43
N ILE A 73 8.87 5.70 3.23
CA ILE A 73 8.20 5.22 2.02
C ILE A 73 9.20 4.49 1.14
N LYS A 74 9.00 3.18 0.96
CA LYS A 74 9.78 2.33 0.06
C LYS A 74 9.04 2.12 -1.26
N VAL A 75 9.54 2.73 -2.32
CA VAL A 75 9.11 2.47 -3.69
C VAL A 75 9.68 1.14 -4.15
N LEU A 76 8.85 0.26 -4.72
CA LEU A 76 9.29 -1.08 -5.17
C LEU A 76 9.84 -1.12 -6.59
N LYS A 77 9.42 -0.21 -7.48
CA LYS A 77 9.76 -0.22 -8.91
C LYS A 77 9.86 1.21 -9.48
N PRO A 78 11.07 1.77 -9.65
CA PRO A 78 12.37 1.26 -9.19
C PRO A 78 12.49 1.26 -7.66
N SER A 79 13.42 0.47 -7.12
CA SER A 79 13.68 0.42 -5.67
C SER A 79 14.27 1.75 -5.21
N PHE A 80 13.54 2.51 -4.41
CA PHE A 80 13.94 3.81 -3.87
C PHE A 80 13.25 4.05 -2.53
N GLN A 81 13.85 4.80 -1.62
CA GLN A 81 13.23 5.14 -0.35
C GLN A 81 13.37 6.64 -0.05
N PHE A 82 12.32 7.21 0.52
CA PHE A 82 12.31 8.57 1.04
C PHE A 82 11.42 8.65 2.27
N SER A 83 11.51 9.73 3.03
CA SER A 83 10.70 9.93 4.24
C SER A 83 9.78 11.13 4.08
N ILE A 84 8.56 11.01 4.63
CA ILE A 84 7.54 12.06 4.68
C ILE A 84 7.33 12.43 6.14
N GLY A 85 7.59 13.69 6.49
CA GLY A 85 7.32 14.25 7.81
C GLY A 85 5.99 15.01 7.87
N GLY A 86 5.60 15.41 9.09
CA GLY A 86 4.46 16.30 9.30
C GLY A 86 3.10 15.62 9.12
N LEU A 87 3.02 14.32 9.42
CA LEU A 87 1.80 13.53 9.40
C LEU A 87 1.28 13.31 10.82
N GLN A 88 -0.04 13.23 10.97
CA GLN A 88 -0.70 12.97 12.25
C GLN A 88 -1.49 11.65 12.20
N SER A 89 -1.81 11.09 13.37
CA SER A 89 -2.48 9.78 13.45
C SER A 89 -3.91 9.84 12.86
N ASN A 90 -4.52 11.02 12.93
CA ASN A 90 -5.85 11.31 12.39
C ASN A 90 -5.85 11.56 10.87
N ASP A 91 -4.68 11.67 10.24
CA ASP A 91 -4.60 11.88 8.79
C ASP A 91 -5.11 10.65 8.05
N THR A 92 -5.64 10.88 6.84
CA THR A 92 -6.11 9.82 5.96
C THR A 92 -5.01 9.34 5.02
N VAL A 93 -5.19 8.13 4.47
CA VAL A 93 -4.35 7.60 3.40
C VAL A 93 -4.39 8.52 2.17
N SER A 94 -5.54 9.15 1.88
CA SER A 94 -5.65 10.16 0.81
C SER A 94 -4.69 11.35 1.03
N HIS A 95 -4.61 11.87 2.25
CA HIS A 95 -3.68 12.94 2.60
C HIS A 95 -2.22 12.50 2.40
N LEU A 96 -1.87 11.29 2.84
CA LEU A 96 -0.53 10.73 2.64
C LEU A 96 -0.17 10.58 1.15
N LYS A 97 -1.11 10.16 0.30
CA LYS A 97 -0.89 10.08 -1.16
C LYS A 97 -0.61 11.45 -1.78
N GLN A 98 -1.32 12.49 -1.33
CA GLN A 98 -1.07 13.86 -1.76
C GLN A 98 0.31 14.34 -1.33
N ARG A 99 0.73 14.07 -0.09
CA ARG A 99 2.08 14.40 0.40
C ARG A 99 3.18 13.74 -0.44
N ILE A 100 2.99 12.47 -0.80
CA ILE A 100 3.91 11.76 -1.72
C ILE A 100 4.02 12.49 -3.04
N TYR A 101 2.89 12.89 -3.64
CA TYR A 101 2.88 13.60 -4.92
C TYR A 101 3.55 14.98 -4.82
N GLN A 102 3.32 15.70 -3.73
CA GLN A 102 3.95 17.00 -3.48
C GLN A 102 5.49 16.89 -3.38
N GLN A 103 6.00 15.85 -2.72
CA GLN A 103 7.44 15.64 -2.60
C GLN A 103 8.06 14.98 -3.83
N GLN A 104 7.28 14.16 -4.54
CA GLN A 104 7.72 13.43 -5.72
C GLN A 104 6.64 13.42 -6.81
N SER A 105 6.74 14.41 -7.69
CA SER A 105 5.81 14.64 -8.81
C SER A 105 5.69 13.43 -9.78
N ALA A 106 6.71 12.58 -9.83
CA ALA A 106 6.71 11.36 -10.65
C ALA A 106 5.61 10.35 -10.27
N TYR A 107 5.00 10.47 -9.09
CA TYR A 107 4.00 9.52 -8.58
C TYR A 107 2.63 10.17 -8.45
N PRO A 108 1.79 10.18 -9.49
CA PRO A 108 0.46 10.80 -9.43
C PRO A 108 -0.48 10.03 -8.49
N VAL A 109 -1.25 10.75 -7.66
CA VAL A 109 -2.15 10.22 -6.61
C VAL A 109 -3.00 9.03 -7.10
N ASN A 110 -3.56 9.15 -8.31
CA ASN A 110 -4.45 8.14 -8.90
C ASN A 110 -3.74 6.82 -9.24
N ARG A 111 -2.42 6.83 -9.41
CA ARG A 111 -1.62 5.62 -9.72
C ARG A 111 -0.90 5.06 -8.50
N GLN A 112 -0.94 5.75 -7.36
CA GLN A 112 -0.27 5.30 -6.14
C GLN A 112 -1.04 4.17 -5.47
N ARG A 113 -0.37 3.05 -5.25
CA ARG A 113 -0.85 1.94 -4.42
C ARG A 113 0.06 1.78 -3.22
N LEU A 114 -0.51 1.97 -2.03
CA LEU A 114 0.19 1.91 -0.75
C LEU A 114 -0.08 0.58 -0.06
N LEU A 115 0.96 -0.02 0.50
CA LEU A 115 0.91 -1.32 1.15
C LEU A 115 1.60 -1.29 2.51
N VAL A 116 0.95 -1.86 3.51
CA VAL A 116 1.45 -2.01 4.88
C VAL A 116 1.21 -3.44 5.32
N LYS A 117 2.26 -4.13 5.78
CA LYS A 117 2.19 -5.54 6.24
C LYS A 117 1.49 -6.46 5.20
N GLY A 118 1.72 -6.23 3.91
CA GLY A 118 1.11 -6.97 2.80
C GLY A 118 -0.34 -6.58 2.46
N LYS A 119 -0.97 -5.69 3.23
CA LYS A 119 -2.33 -5.20 2.99
C LYS A 119 -2.31 -3.89 2.20
N VAL A 120 -3.13 -3.83 1.16
CA VAL A 120 -3.33 -2.60 0.37
C VAL A 120 -4.21 -1.64 1.15
N LEU A 121 -3.78 -0.39 1.20
CA LEU A 121 -4.50 0.68 1.89
C LEU A 121 -5.54 1.31 0.96
N GLY A 122 -6.73 1.54 1.50
CA GLY A 122 -7.79 2.31 0.85
C GLY A 122 -7.78 3.76 1.34
N ASP A 123 -8.24 4.68 0.50
CA ASP A 123 -8.11 6.13 0.73
C ASP A 123 -8.89 6.64 1.94
N GLN A 124 -9.95 5.94 2.35
CA GLN A 124 -10.85 6.30 3.44
C GLN A 124 -10.34 5.92 4.84
N LYS A 125 -9.20 5.23 4.93
CA LYS A 125 -8.65 4.79 6.24
C LYS A 125 -7.73 5.85 6.83
N THR A 126 -7.73 5.97 8.15
CA THR A 126 -6.80 6.83 8.89
C THR A 126 -5.47 6.12 9.14
N LEU A 127 -4.39 6.87 9.35
CA LEU A 127 -3.06 6.31 9.61
C LEU A 127 -3.02 5.57 10.97
N GLY A 128 -3.73 6.09 11.98
CA GLY A 128 -3.86 5.48 13.30
C GLY A 128 -4.55 4.10 13.27
N GLU A 129 -5.64 3.95 12.50
CA GLU A 129 -6.33 2.66 12.33
C GLU A 129 -5.46 1.58 11.67
N LEU A 130 -4.46 2.00 10.89
CA LEU A 130 -3.53 1.10 10.22
C LEU A 130 -2.37 0.67 11.13
N GLY A 131 -2.30 1.23 12.34
CA GLY A 131 -1.19 1.04 13.27
C GLY A 131 0.12 1.57 12.70
N LEU A 132 0.05 2.70 11.97
CA LEU A 132 1.23 3.42 11.50
C LEU A 132 1.69 4.35 12.61
N GLU A 133 2.86 4.05 13.15
CA GLU A 133 3.56 4.86 14.15
C GLU A 133 4.77 5.54 13.50
N GLY A 134 5.46 6.43 14.22
CA GLY A 134 6.71 7.03 13.78
C GLY A 134 7.70 6.00 13.22
N ASP A 135 8.36 6.36 12.14
CA ASP A 135 9.34 5.57 11.40
C ASP A 135 8.83 4.27 10.74
N SER A 136 7.52 4.02 10.79
CA SER A 136 6.91 2.87 10.11
C SER A 136 7.17 2.90 8.60
N VAL A 137 7.36 1.71 8.02
CA VAL A 137 7.66 1.54 6.60
C VAL A 137 6.39 1.25 5.80
N VAL A 138 6.08 2.13 4.84
CA VAL A 138 5.00 1.98 3.87
C VAL A 138 5.61 1.66 2.50
N HIS A 139 5.09 0.63 1.84
CA HIS A 139 5.54 0.29 0.49
C HIS A 139 4.66 0.98 -0.55
N LEU A 140 5.28 1.68 -1.50
CA LEU A 140 4.62 2.34 -2.62
C LEU A 140 4.87 1.56 -3.91
N MET A 141 3.80 1.31 -4.65
CA MET A 141 3.83 0.81 -6.02
C MET A 141 3.07 1.74 -6.95
N LEU A 142 3.57 1.90 -8.17
CA LEU A 142 2.79 2.49 -9.25
C LEU A 142 1.94 1.43 -9.93
N THR A 143 0.67 1.74 -10.08
CA THR A 143 -0.26 1.01 -10.93
C THR A 143 -0.17 1.56 -12.35
N ALA A 144 -0.45 0.70 -13.33
CA ALA A 144 -0.64 1.15 -14.71
C ALA A 144 -1.70 2.26 -14.72
N ALA A 145 -1.57 3.20 -15.66
CA ALA A 145 -2.56 4.23 -15.84
C ALA A 145 -3.95 3.58 -15.82
N PRO A 146 -4.91 4.08 -15.01
CA PRO A 146 -6.29 3.69 -15.26
C PRO A 146 -6.52 3.98 -16.73
N ALA A 147 -7.05 3.00 -17.48
CA ALA A 147 -7.40 3.19 -18.88
C ALA A 147 -8.10 4.53 -18.95
N SER A 148 -7.37 5.50 -19.52
CA SER A 148 -7.80 6.86 -19.53
C SER A 148 -9.20 6.83 -20.12
N LYS A 149 -10.16 7.56 -19.54
CA LYS A 149 -11.47 7.81 -20.18
C LYS A 149 -11.29 8.71 -21.43
N THR A 150 -10.19 8.53 -22.14
CA THR A 150 -10.02 8.85 -23.54
C THR A 150 -10.87 7.84 -24.28
N GLY A 151 -11.99 8.27 -24.83
CA GLY A 151 -12.75 7.36 -25.66
C GLY A 151 -12.04 7.10 -26.99
N ARG A 152 -12.78 6.59 -27.97
CA ARG A 152 -12.29 6.06 -29.25
C ARG A 152 -11.24 6.93 -29.93
N PHE A 153 -11.31 8.25 -29.76
CA PHE A 153 -10.43 9.22 -30.44
C PHE A 153 -9.28 9.76 -29.59
N GLY A 154 -9.04 9.24 -28.38
CA GLY A 154 -8.00 9.81 -27.53
C GLY A 154 -8.39 11.17 -26.91
N ILE A 155 -9.68 11.53 -26.96
CA ILE A 155 -10.23 12.79 -26.43
C ILE A 155 -11.07 12.56 -25.18
N SER A 156 -11.35 13.60 -24.41
CA SER A 156 -12.12 13.48 -23.17
C SER A 156 -13.52 12.92 -23.43
N ALA A 157 -14.04 12.13 -22.49
CA ALA A 157 -15.40 11.58 -22.57
C ALA A 157 -16.48 12.67 -22.76
N GLU A 158 -16.27 13.87 -22.21
CA GLU A 158 -17.18 15.01 -22.41
C GLU A 158 -17.16 15.51 -23.86
N ALA A 159 -15.99 15.54 -24.50
CA ALA A 159 -15.86 15.93 -25.90
C ALA A 159 -16.54 14.93 -26.84
N GLU A 160 -16.48 13.63 -26.54
CA GLU A 160 -17.19 12.61 -27.32
C GLU A 160 -18.70 12.72 -27.22
N GLN A 161 -19.22 13.03 -26.04
CA GLN A 161 -20.64 13.30 -25.87
C GLN A 161 -21.08 14.51 -26.72
N LYS A 162 -20.24 15.55 -26.81
CA LYS A 162 -20.49 16.70 -27.68
C LYS A 162 -20.40 16.34 -29.16
N MET A 163 -19.49 15.45 -29.59
CA MET A 163 -19.47 14.98 -30.98
C MET A 163 -20.71 14.16 -31.36
N ASN A 164 -21.38 13.54 -30.38
CA ASN A 164 -22.64 12.83 -30.61
C ASN A 164 -23.88 13.74 -30.59
N SER A 165 -23.73 15.03 -30.27
CA SER A 165 -24.84 15.98 -30.28
C SER A 165 -25.13 16.51 -31.70
N SER A 166 -26.41 16.79 -31.99
CA SER A 166 -26.82 17.40 -33.27
C SER A 166 -26.24 18.81 -33.43
N GLU A 167 -26.21 19.57 -32.33
CA GLU A 167 -25.76 20.96 -32.31
C GLU A 167 -24.31 21.14 -32.81
N PHE A 168 -23.44 20.16 -32.49
CA PHE A 168 -22.06 20.14 -32.95
C PHE A 168 -21.96 19.98 -34.48
N TRP A 169 -22.75 19.07 -35.05
CA TRP A 169 -22.75 18.83 -36.50
C TRP A 169 -23.39 19.98 -37.28
N GLU A 170 -24.45 20.60 -36.73
CA GLU A 170 -25.07 21.79 -37.32
C GLU A 170 -24.11 22.99 -37.35
N THR A 171 -23.31 23.18 -36.29
CA THR A 171 -22.29 24.24 -36.28
C THR A 171 -21.19 23.99 -37.30
N ILE A 172 -20.74 22.74 -37.46
CA ILE A 172 -19.75 22.37 -38.50
C ILE A 172 -20.31 22.58 -39.91
N GLU A 173 -21.57 22.20 -40.15
CA GLU A 173 -22.20 22.40 -41.45
C GLU A 173 -22.29 23.90 -41.78
N LYS A 174 -22.72 24.72 -40.82
CA LYS A 174 -22.79 26.17 -40.98
C LYS A 174 -21.43 26.80 -41.28
N THR A 175 -20.37 26.38 -40.60
CA THR A 175 -19.02 26.91 -40.83
C THR A 175 -18.47 26.46 -42.19
N LEU A 176 -18.74 25.22 -42.62
CA LEU A 176 -18.34 24.74 -43.94
C LEU A 176 -19.06 25.51 -45.06
N VAL A 177 -20.36 25.77 -44.91
CA VAL A 177 -21.14 26.53 -45.90
C VAL A 177 -20.63 27.97 -46.02
N ASP A 178 -20.27 28.60 -44.90
CA ASP A 178 -19.73 29.97 -44.87
C ASP A 178 -18.36 30.08 -45.56
N GLN A 179 -17.53 29.04 -45.45
CA GLN A 179 -16.14 29.07 -45.94
C GLN A 179 -15.94 28.49 -47.35
N LEU A 180 -16.69 27.44 -47.72
CA LEU A 180 -16.52 26.71 -49.00
C LEU A 180 -17.71 26.89 -49.96
N GLY A 181 -18.85 27.42 -49.49
CA GLY A 181 -20.09 27.45 -50.25
C GLY A 181 -20.85 26.11 -50.23
N GLN A 182 -22.15 26.17 -50.54
CA GLN A 182 -23.10 25.05 -50.30
C GLN A 182 -22.73 23.75 -51.04
N ALA A 183 -22.24 23.83 -52.28
CA ALA A 183 -21.95 22.65 -53.09
C ALA A 183 -20.79 21.82 -52.50
N ASP A 184 -19.66 22.45 -52.21
CA ASP A 184 -18.46 21.76 -51.71
C ASP A 184 -18.58 21.41 -50.22
N ALA A 185 -19.29 22.22 -49.44
CA ALA A 185 -19.54 21.98 -48.01
C ALA A 185 -20.25 20.64 -47.77
N THR A 186 -21.26 20.29 -48.56
CA THR A 186 -22.02 19.04 -48.40
C THR A 186 -21.16 17.79 -48.70
N LEU A 187 -20.25 17.88 -49.68
CA LEU A 187 -19.32 16.81 -50.03
C LEU A 187 -18.26 16.59 -48.93
N VAL A 188 -17.73 17.67 -48.36
CA VAL A 188 -16.75 17.59 -47.26
C VAL A 188 -17.44 17.07 -45.99
N PHE A 189 -18.61 17.60 -45.66
CA PHE A 189 -19.37 17.19 -44.48
C PHE A 189 -19.72 15.70 -44.49
N SER A 190 -20.23 15.19 -45.61
CA SER A 190 -20.56 13.76 -45.75
C SER A 190 -19.35 12.86 -45.60
N LYS A 191 -18.19 13.22 -46.18
CA LYS A 191 -16.94 12.48 -46.03
C LYS A 191 -16.41 12.49 -44.59
N VAL A 192 -16.43 13.65 -43.94
CA VAL A 192 -15.96 13.81 -42.55
C VAL A 192 -16.87 13.01 -41.59
N LYS A 193 -18.19 13.10 -41.77
CA LYS A 193 -19.15 12.34 -40.97
C LYS A 193 -18.99 10.83 -41.19
N ALA A 194 -18.85 10.37 -42.43
CA ALA A 194 -18.61 8.96 -42.73
C ALA A 194 -17.26 8.43 -42.20
N ALA A 195 -16.23 9.27 -42.09
CA ALA A 195 -14.95 8.87 -41.53
C ALA A 195 -14.98 8.76 -39.99
N LEU A 196 -15.81 9.58 -39.34
CA LEU A 196 -15.89 9.67 -37.88
C LEU A 196 -16.96 8.74 -37.27
N THR A 197 -18.04 8.46 -38.00
CA THR A 197 -19.10 7.53 -37.58
C THR A 197 -18.90 6.17 -38.29
N PRO A 198 -18.72 5.04 -37.57
CA PRO A 198 -18.56 3.73 -38.18
C PRO A 198 -19.87 3.18 -38.77
#